data_AF-A0A7R9Y1M1-F1
#
_entry.id   AF-A0A7R9Y1M1-F1
#
_cell.length_a   1.000
_cell.length_b   1.000
_cell.length_c   1.000
_cell.angle_alpha   90.00
_cell.angle_beta   90.00
_cell.angle_gamma   90.00
#
_symmetry.space_group_name_H-M   'P 1'
#
loop_
_entity.id
_entity.type
_entity.pdbx_description
1 polymer ?
#
loop_
_entity_poly.entity_id
_entity_poly.type
_entity_poly.pdbx_seq_one_letter_code
_entity_poly.pdbx_strand_id
1 'polypeptide(L)'
;ATPPRGSTLAARCHAALEASVSSNFGDGSRCINCMCHSTEALFAQATTSAVRASDDFYPNDAASHSTHIFQCAYNSVMLASFAWPDWDMFQSDKGCGALHAAARAVSGAPVYVSDAPGAHSAEVLARCVLPSGRVPCASQPALPCRDCLLRDTARDGATALKVYSLNGAASAPSAAEGGDDDSYRVGVVGAFNVQGSSWDVSTRRYVRDEGKLVTVRTTVCPGDVEGLVSVGGATHWALMARGGAGATIGDGGEAASGAGVALSIVDATRGVNVRLPPGAFAVVAIAPVLQLAGDARVALLGLGAMYNAGGAVVGARVSRDGRAVSARALGPGEFCAWCEQPPVEVLVRLSGGSPAGRRVDASHDAGSGLLTVPLALPEGARGDPSDEFVVDLVFG
;
A
#
# COMPACT_ATOMS: atom_id res chain seq x y z
N ALA A 1 -41.32 32.74 8.62
CA ALA A 1 -40.46 32.14 7.60
C ALA A 1 -40.56 30.63 7.72
N THR A 2 -40.84 29.91 6.64
CA THR A 2 -40.84 28.45 6.64
C THR A 2 -39.42 27.96 6.96
N PRO A 3 -39.21 27.04 7.92
CA PRO A 3 -37.88 26.53 8.21
C PRO A 3 -37.28 25.90 6.95
N PRO A 4 -35.95 26.04 6.72
CA PRO A 4 -35.31 25.43 5.57
C PRO A 4 -35.57 23.91 5.59
N ARG A 5 -35.84 23.34 4.41
CA ARG A 5 -35.91 21.88 4.25
C ARG A 5 -34.58 21.27 4.68
N GLY A 6 -34.60 20.04 5.20
CA GLY A 6 -33.43 19.37 5.77
C GLY A 6 -32.18 19.41 4.87
N SER A 7 -32.36 19.23 3.56
CA SER A 7 -31.26 19.31 2.58
C SER A 7 -30.66 20.70 2.43
N THR A 8 -31.46 21.76 2.49
CA THR A 8 -30.97 23.15 2.44
C THR A 8 -30.18 23.50 3.70
N LEU A 9 -30.61 23.01 4.87
CA LEU A 9 -29.86 23.19 6.10
C LEU A 9 -28.54 22.42 6.06
N ALA A 10 -28.56 21.15 5.64
CA ALA A 10 -27.37 20.32 5.49
C ALA A 10 -26.34 20.97 4.56
N ALA A 11 -26.76 21.46 3.39
CA ALA A 11 -25.87 22.16 2.46
C ALA A 11 -25.24 23.42 3.07
N ARG A 12 -26.02 24.22 3.80
CA ARG A 12 -25.50 25.43 4.48
C ARG A 12 -24.50 25.09 5.59
N CYS A 13 -24.77 24.03 6.36
CA CYS A 13 -23.86 23.55 7.39
C CYS A 13 -22.54 23.05 6.80
N HIS A 14 -22.58 22.27 5.70
CA HIS A 14 -21.37 21.82 5.02
C HIS A 14 -20.56 22.99 4.45
N ALA A 15 -21.21 23.94 3.76
CA ALA A 15 -20.52 25.11 3.23
C ALA A 15 -19.83 25.95 4.33
N ALA A 16 -20.50 26.11 5.48
CA ALA A 16 -19.91 26.81 6.62
C ALA A 16 -18.74 26.03 7.25
N LEU A 17 -18.85 24.70 7.36
CA LEU A 17 -17.78 23.81 7.81
C LEU A 17 -16.56 23.93 6.90
N GLU A 18 -16.74 23.77 5.59
CA GLU A 18 -15.66 23.82 4.61
C GLU A 18 -15.00 25.21 4.52
N ALA A 19 -15.78 26.29 4.66
CA ALA A 19 -15.25 27.65 4.75
C ALA A 19 -14.39 27.84 6.01
N SER A 20 -14.82 27.27 7.14
CA SER A 20 -14.06 27.29 8.38
C SER A 20 -12.76 26.48 8.25
N VAL A 21 -12.84 25.27 7.71
CA VAL A 21 -11.67 24.42 7.44
C VAL A 21 -10.68 25.18 6.56
N SER A 22 -11.16 25.76 5.46
CA SER A 22 -10.29 26.43 4.50
C SER A 22 -9.58 27.64 5.12
N SER A 23 -10.32 28.41 5.94
CA SER A 23 -9.79 29.62 6.57
C SER A 23 -8.76 29.33 7.66
N ASN A 24 -8.84 28.18 8.32
CA ASN A 24 -8.00 27.86 9.49
C ASN A 24 -6.89 26.83 9.18
N PHE A 25 -7.07 25.97 8.18
CA PHE A 25 -6.19 24.83 7.94
C PHE A 25 -5.61 24.77 6.53
N GLY A 26 -5.98 25.68 5.61
CA GLY A 26 -5.44 25.74 4.26
C GLY A 26 -6.40 25.14 3.23
N ASP A 27 -5.95 24.24 2.36
CA ASP A 27 -6.87 23.52 1.47
C ASP A 27 -7.74 22.52 2.26
N GLY A 28 -8.88 22.12 1.70
CA GLY A 28 -9.84 21.19 2.32
C GLY A 28 -9.31 19.77 2.56
N SER A 29 -8.03 19.49 2.25
CA SER A 29 -7.39 18.20 2.41
C SER A 29 -7.19 17.79 3.88
N ARG A 30 -7.31 18.73 4.81
CA ARG A 30 -7.08 18.53 6.26
C ARG A 30 -8.36 18.25 7.04
N CYS A 31 -9.43 17.84 6.38
CA CYS A 31 -10.70 17.48 6.99
C CYS A 31 -11.15 16.12 6.47
N ILE A 32 -11.60 15.28 7.39
CA ILE A 32 -12.19 13.98 7.11
C ILE A 32 -13.68 14.08 7.41
N ASN A 33 -14.52 13.77 6.40
CA ASN A 33 -15.95 13.65 6.60
C ASN A 33 -16.28 12.29 7.19
N CYS A 34 -16.71 12.28 8.45
CA CYS A 34 -17.12 11.07 9.18
C CYS A 34 -18.65 10.97 9.25
N MET A 35 -19.20 9.75 9.31
CA MET A 35 -20.64 9.49 9.34
C MET A 35 -21.40 10.17 8.17
N CYS A 36 -20.75 10.27 7.00
CA CYS A 36 -21.20 11.13 5.90
C CYS A 36 -21.85 10.37 4.72
N HIS A 37 -22.25 9.11 4.91
CA HIS A 37 -22.77 8.27 3.82
C HIS A 37 -24.24 8.55 3.48
N SER A 38 -24.91 9.46 4.18
CA SER A 38 -26.22 9.94 3.72
C SER A 38 -26.05 10.78 2.46
N THR A 39 -27.02 10.68 1.54
CA THR A 39 -27.00 11.41 0.26
C THR A 39 -26.82 12.93 0.46
N GLU A 40 -27.43 13.48 1.52
CA GLU A 40 -27.34 14.92 1.83
C GLU A 40 -25.96 15.36 2.33
N ALA A 41 -25.16 14.45 2.88
CA ALA A 41 -23.80 14.75 3.33
C ALA A 41 -22.78 14.45 2.24
N LEU A 42 -22.88 13.26 1.63
CA LEU A 42 -21.92 12.76 0.65
C LEU A 42 -21.82 13.67 -0.59
N PHE A 43 -22.94 14.22 -1.06
CA PHE A 43 -22.98 15.11 -2.23
C PHE A 43 -22.96 16.60 -1.86
N ALA A 44 -22.78 16.95 -0.59
CA ALA A 44 -22.67 18.34 -0.13
C ALA A 44 -21.21 18.79 0.08
N GLN A 45 -20.24 17.89 -0.08
CA GLN A 45 -18.81 18.15 0.01
C GLN A 45 -18.32 18.79 -1.29
N ALA A 46 -17.70 19.97 -1.20
CA ALA A 46 -17.20 20.70 -2.37
C ALA A 46 -15.68 20.84 -2.37
N THR A 47 -15.04 20.95 -1.21
CA THR A 47 -13.59 21.15 -1.09
C THR A 47 -12.90 20.11 -0.22
N THR A 48 -13.65 19.42 0.65
CA THR A 48 -13.14 18.33 1.48
C THR A 48 -13.23 17.02 0.72
N SER A 49 -12.10 16.33 0.59
CA SER A 49 -11.98 15.16 -0.28
C SER A 49 -11.87 13.84 0.46
N ALA A 50 -11.62 13.82 1.78
CA ALA A 50 -11.52 12.57 2.54
C ALA A 50 -12.87 12.17 3.16
N VAL A 51 -13.25 10.90 3.03
CA VAL A 51 -14.51 10.35 3.54
C VAL A 51 -14.27 9.03 4.28
N ARG A 52 -14.75 8.91 5.52
CA ARG A 52 -14.68 7.65 6.27
C ARG A 52 -15.41 6.55 5.50
N ALA A 53 -14.73 5.43 5.23
CA ALA A 53 -15.21 4.40 4.33
C ALA A 53 -16.16 3.39 4.99
N SER A 54 -16.22 3.33 6.31
CA SER A 54 -17.01 2.34 7.06
C SER A 54 -17.51 2.90 8.40
N ASP A 55 -18.32 2.09 9.09
CA ASP A 55 -18.57 2.25 10.53
C ASP A 55 -17.28 1.98 11.34
N ASP A 56 -17.29 2.37 12.61
CA ASP A 56 -16.18 2.13 13.53
C ASP A 56 -16.02 0.61 13.80
N PHE A 57 -14.77 0.15 13.90
CA PHE A 57 -14.50 -1.15 14.51
C PHE A 57 -14.38 -1.01 16.03
N TYR A 58 -14.69 -2.08 16.75
CA TYR A 58 -14.69 -2.10 18.21
C TYR A 58 -13.54 -3.01 18.68
N PRO A 59 -12.47 -2.48 19.30
CA PRO A 59 -11.27 -3.26 19.61
C PRO A 59 -11.46 -4.50 20.48
N ASN A 60 -12.56 -4.56 21.24
CA ASN A 60 -12.90 -5.69 22.11
C ASN A 60 -13.88 -6.68 21.44
N ASP A 61 -14.29 -6.42 20.21
CA ASP A 61 -15.18 -7.28 19.43
C ASP A 61 -14.41 -7.86 18.23
N ALA A 62 -14.05 -9.14 18.33
CA ALA A 62 -13.32 -9.86 17.30
C ALA A 62 -14.01 -9.81 15.91
N ALA A 63 -15.35 -9.79 15.87
CA ALA A 63 -16.10 -9.77 14.62
C ALA A 63 -16.01 -8.43 13.90
N SER A 64 -15.76 -7.33 14.64
CA SER A 64 -15.73 -5.99 14.06
C SER A 64 -14.48 -5.75 13.18
N HIS A 65 -13.34 -6.39 13.49
CA HIS A 65 -12.07 -6.14 12.81
C HIS A 65 -12.11 -6.54 11.32
N SER A 66 -12.43 -7.80 11.03
CA SER A 66 -12.51 -8.30 9.65
C SER A 66 -13.68 -7.68 8.89
N THR A 67 -14.81 -7.45 9.57
CA THR A 67 -15.98 -6.77 8.99
C THR A 67 -15.63 -5.35 8.56
N HIS A 68 -14.86 -4.62 9.36
CA HIS A 68 -14.42 -3.27 9.03
C HIS A 68 -13.57 -3.26 7.76
N ILE A 69 -12.55 -4.13 7.66
CA ILE A 69 -11.69 -4.19 6.46
C ILE A 69 -12.51 -4.52 5.21
N PHE A 70 -13.44 -5.47 5.34
CA PHE A 70 -14.41 -5.80 4.29
C PHE A 70 -15.21 -4.56 3.87
N GLN A 71 -15.84 -3.85 4.82
CA GLN A 71 -16.65 -2.67 4.53
C GLN A 71 -15.83 -1.56 3.87
N CYS A 72 -14.64 -1.24 4.38
CA CYS A 72 -13.77 -0.24 3.76
C CYS A 72 -13.47 -0.59 2.30
N ALA A 73 -13.11 -1.84 2.02
CA ALA A 73 -12.77 -2.28 0.67
C ALA A 73 -13.96 -2.17 -0.30
N TYR A 74 -15.13 -2.70 0.06
CA TYR A 74 -16.29 -2.69 -0.85
C TYR A 74 -16.93 -1.30 -0.98
N ASN A 75 -16.97 -0.51 0.10
CA ASN A 75 -17.49 0.87 0.01
C ASN A 75 -16.56 1.77 -0.83
N SER A 76 -15.25 1.50 -0.82
CA SER A 76 -14.27 2.24 -1.63
C SER A 76 -14.57 2.16 -3.14
N VAL A 77 -15.24 1.10 -3.62
CA VAL A 77 -15.67 0.98 -5.04
C VAL A 77 -16.50 2.18 -5.49
N MET A 78 -17.40 2.65 -4.63
CA MET A 78 -18.24 3.81 -4.92
C MET A 78 -17.54 5.12 -4.50
N LEU A 79 -17.01 5.16 -3.28
CA LEU A 79 -16.44 6.39 -2.70
C LEU A 79 -15.23 6.92 -3.49
N ALA A 80 -14.35 6.04 -3.97
CA ALA A 80 -13.14 6.42 -4.72
C ALA A 80 -13.42 7.19 -6.02
N SER A 81 -14.67 7.20 -6.50
CA SER A 81 -15.05 7.93 -7.71
C SER A 81 -15.14 9.44 -7.52
N PHE A 82 -15.29 9.93 -6.28
CA PHE A 82 -15.45 11.37 -6.00
C PHE A 82 -14.83 11.82 -4.67
N ALA A 83 -14.33 10.90 -3.85
CA ALA A 83 -13.65 11.20 -2.60
C ALA A 83 -12.55 10.17 -2.30
N TRP A 84 -11.58 10.52 -1.47
CA TRP A 84 -10.54 9.65 -0.95
C TRP A 84 -11.08 8.83 0.24
N PRO A 85 -11.27 7.51 0.09
CA PRO A 85 -11.79 6.67 1.16
C PRO A 85 -10.77 6.56 2.30
N ASP A 86 -11.21 6.93 3.48
CA ASP A 86 -10.46 6.87 4.71
C ASP A 86 -10.82 5.60 5.50
N TRP A 87 -9.82 4.76 5.77
CA TRP A 87 -10.00 3.43 6.32
C TRP A 87 -9.98 3.41 7.85
N ASP A 88 -10.19 4.54 8.50
CA ASP A 88 -10.21 4.70 9.96
C ASP A 88 -8.86 4.44 10.67
N MET A 89 -8.79 4.87 11.92
CA MET A 89 -7.68 4.64 12.83
C MET A 89 -7.46 3.14 13.08
N PHE A 90 -6.37 2.79 13.75
CA PHE A 90 -6.25 1.47 14.36
C PHE A 90 -5.46 1.49 15.67
N GLN A 91 -5.52 0.40 16.42
CA GLN A 91 -4.67 0.16 17.60
C GLN A 91 -3.54 -0.80 17.21
N SER A 92 -2.31 -0.34 17.34
CA SER A 92 -1.10 -1.07 16.96
C SER A 92 -0.68 -2.14 17.98
N ASP A 93 -1.05 -2.00 19.27
CA ASP A 93 -0.67 -2.95 20.33
C ASP A 93 -1.60 -4.16 20.50
N LYS A 94 -2.80 -4.12 19.91
CA LYS A 94 -3.78 -5.20 20.03
C LYS A 94 -3.47 -6.35 19.08
N GLY A 95 -4.07 -7.52 19.35
CA GLY A 95 -3.87 -8.74 18.56
C GLY A 95 -4.15 -8.58 17.05
N CYS A 96 -5.00 -7.63 16.66
CA CYS A 96 -5.30 -7.32 15.25
C CYS A 96 -4.50 -6.12 14.69
N GLY A 97 -3.54 -5.56 15.42
CA GLY A 97 -2.80 -4.35 15.02
C GLY A 97 -2.03 -4.52 13.71
N ALA A 98 -1.34 -5.65 13.53
CA ALA A 98 -0.63 -5.95 12.27
C ALA A 98 -1.58 -6.09 11.07
N LEU A 99 -2.76 -6.69 11.27
CA LEU A 99 -3.78 -6.84 10.24
C LEU A 99 -4.30 -5.47 9.78
N HIS A 100 -4.65 -4.59 10.73
CA HIS A 100 -5.11 -3.24 10.41
C HIS A 100 -3.98 -2.40 9.79
N ALA A 101 -2.75 -2.49 10.31
CA ALA A 101 -1.59 -1.79 9.77
C ALA A 101 -1.34 -2.14 8.30
N ALA A 102 -1.38 -3.43 7.96
CA ALA A 102 -1.26 -3.89 6.58
C ALA A 102 -2.42 -3.37 5.71
N ALA A 103 -3.66 -3.41 6.20
CA ALA A 103 -4.81 -2.87 5.49
C ALA A 103 -4.65 -1.37 5.17
N ARG A 104 -4.17 -0.56 6.12
CA ARG A 104 -3.92 0.89 5.91
C ARG A 104 -2.72 1.14 4.99
N ALA A 105 -1.68 0.33 5.07
CA ALA A 105 -0.52 0.47 4.19
C ALA A 105 -0.88 0.24 2.71
N VAL A 106 -1.83 -0.67 2.43
CA VAL A 106 -2.28 -0.96 1.06
C VAL A 106 -3.38 0.01 0.60
N SER A 107 -4.17 0.58 1.51
CA SER A 107 -5.39 1.32 1.16
C SER A 107 -5.18 2.62 0.39
N GLY A 108 -3.98 3.22 0.48
CA GLY A 108 -3.74 4.60 0.06
C GLY A 108 -4.35 5.64 1.00
N ALA A 109 -5.09 5.24 2.04
CA ALA A 109 -5.68 6.15 3.01
C ALA A 109 -4.64 6.74 3.96
N PRO A 110 -4.96 7.85 4.66
CA PRO A 110 -4.16 8.32 5.77
C PRO A 110 -3.99 7.24 6.85
N VAL A 111 -2.85 7.27 7.53
CA VAL A 111 -2.52 6.33 8.62
C VAL A 111 -2.50 7.09 9.93
N TYR A 112 -3.37 6.70 10.86
CA TYR A 112 -3.43 7.25 12.20
C TYR A 112 -3.76 6.16 13.21
N VAL A 113 -3.24 6.32 14.43
CA VAL A 113 -3.36 5.33 15.51
C VAL A 113 -4.04 5.92 16.73
N SER A 114 -4.74 5.06 17.46
CA SER A 114 -5.46 5.44 18.69
C SER A 114 -5.15 4.46 19.82
N ASP A 115 -3.87 4.09 19.93
CA ASP A 115 -3.39 3.42 21.13
C ASP A 115 -3.43 4.36 22.34
N ALA A 116 -3.47 3.78 23.53
CA ALA A 116 -3.21 4.57 24.73
C ALA A 116 -1.77 5.13 24.69
N PRO A 117 -1.51 6.34 25.22
CA PRO A 117 -0.16 6.88 25.30
C PRO A 117 0.81 5.88 25.97
N GLY A 118 1.93 5.59 25.31
CA GLY A 118 2.94 4.64 25.79
C GLY A 118 2.66 3.17 25.45
N ALA A 119 1.51 2.86 24.84
CA ALA A 119 1.12 1.52 24.41
C ALA A 119 1.19 1.37 22.89
N HIS A 120 2.14 1.99 22.20
CA HIS A 120 2.31 1.82 20.76
C HIS A 120 3.22 0.62 20.46
N SER A 121 2.86 -0.17 19.45
CA SER A 121 3.75 -1.21 18.93
C SER A 121 4.73 -0.62 17.92
N ALA A 122 5.96 -0.33 18.36
CA ALA A 122 7.02 0.18 17.49
C ALA A 122 7.30 -0.77 16.31
N GLU A 123 7.20 -2.08 16.52
CA GLU A 123 7.38 -3.08 15.46
C GLU A 123 6.34 -2.94 14.34
N VAL A 124 5.06 -2.75 14.70
CA VAL A 124 3.98 -2.59 13.72
C VAL A 124 4.11 -1.25 12.99
N LEU A 125 4.39 -0.17 13.72
CA LEU A 125 4.45 1.18 13.14
C LEU A 125 5.65 1.38 12.23
N ALA A 126 6.81 0.79 12.55
CA ALA A 126 8.00 0.84 11.70
C ALA A 126 7.79 0.21 10.31
N ARG A 127 6.73 -0.60 10.13
CA ARG A 127 6.36 -1.16 8.82
C ARG A 127 5.40 -0.27 8.02
N CYS A 128 4.86 0.78 8.62
CA CYS A 128 3.92 1.72 7.97
C CYS A 128 4.54 3.11 7.77
N VAL A 129 5.40 3.55 8.68
CA VAL A 129 5.89 4.93 8.76
C VAL A 129 7.41 4.95 8.75
N LEU A 130 7.98 5.85 7.96
CA LEU A 130 9.42 6.11 7.89
C LEU A 130 9.90 6.82 9.16
N PRO A 131 11.21 6.77 9.50
CA PRO A 131 11.76 7.51 10.64
C PRO A 131 11.51 9.03 10.61
N SER A 132 11.30 9.61 9.42
CA SER A 132 10.91 11.02 9.24
C SER A 132 9.45 11.33 9.57
N GLY A 133 8.64 10.32 9.87
CA GLY A 133 7.19 10.43 10.09
C GLY A 133 6.35 10.36 8.81
N ARG A 134 6.98 10.26 7.63
CA ARG A 134 6.26 10.09 6.36
C ARG A 134 5.72 8.67 6.20
N VAL A 135 4.55 8.58 5.58
CA VAL A 135 3.94 7.31 5.16
C VAL A 135 4.16 7.14 3.67
N PRO A 136 4.71 6.01 3.21
CA PRO A 136 4.73 5.65 1.79
C PRO A 136 3.32 5.27 1.35
N CYS A 137 2.53 6.28 0.99
CA CYS A 137 1.15 6.11 0.55
C CYS A 137 1.09 5.69 -0.93
N ALA A 138 0.14 4.81 -1.23
CA ALA A 138 -0.22 4.54 -2.61
C ALA A 138 -0.84 5.79 -3.27
N SER A 139 -0.65 5.89 -4.59
CA SER A 139 -1.10 7.00 -5.44
C SER A 139 -2.60 7.01 -5.74
N GLN A 140 -3.32 5.97 -5.33
CA GLN A 140 -4.76 5.84 -5.52
C GLN A 140 -5.41 5.10 -4.34
N PRO A 141 -6.72 5.28 -4.12
CA PRO A 141 -7.47 4.44 -3.20
C PRO A 141 -7.38 2.96 -3.59
N ALA A 142 -7.30 2.09 -2.59
CA ALA A 142 -7.36 0.65 -2.86
C ALA A 142 -8.78 0.22 -3.23
N LEU A 143 -8.86 -0.67 -4.22
CA LEU A 143 -10.10 -1.25 -4.72
C LEU A 143 -10.03 -2.78 -4.65
N PRO A 144 -11.17 -3.47 -4.46
CA PRO A 144 -11.21 -4.93 -4.56
C PRO A 144 -10.71 -5.40 -5.93
N CYS A 145 -9.90 -6.46 -5.94
CA CYS A 145 -9.46 -7.10 -7.19
C CYS A 145 -10.65 -7.73 -7.91
N ARG A 146 -10.60 -7.80 -9.25
CA ARG A 146 -11.72 -8.25 -10.09
C ARG A 146 -12.30 -9.60 -9.71
N ASP A 147 -11.46 -10.54 -9.29
CA ASP A 147 -11.85 -11.91 -8.97
C ASP A 147 -12.64 -12.04 -7.66
N CYS A 148 -12.51 -11.07 -6.75
CA CYS A 148 -13.24 -11.03 -5.48
C CYS A 148 -14.33 -9.93 -5.43
N LEU A 149 -14.34 -8.99 -6.39
CA LEU A 149 -15.25 -7.83 -6.42
C LEU A 149 -16.74 -8.19 -6.29
N LEU A 150 -17.17 -9.31 -6.86
CA LEU A 150 -18.57 -9.76 -6.83
C LEU A 150 -18.79 -10.97 -5.90
N ARG A 151 -17.87 -11.20 -4.97
CA ARG A 151 -17.91 -12.32 -4.00
C ARG A 151 -18.24 -11.80 -2.61
N ASP A 152 -18.82 -12.67 -1.79
CA ASP A 152 -19.02 -12.41 -0.37
C ASP A 152 -17.84 -12.98 0.43
N THR A 153 -16.72 -12.25 0.38
CA THR A 153 -15.44 -12.65 0.99
C THR A 153 -15.51 -12.81 2.51
N ALA A 154 -16.59 -12.33 3.14
CA ALA A 154 -16.83 -12.46 4.57
C ALA A 154 -17.57 -13.76 4.94
N ARG A 155 -18.31 -14.39 4.03
CA ARG A 155 -19.26 -15.47 4.39
C ARG A 155 -19.30 -16.67 3.44
N ASP A 156 -18.74 -16.56 2.24
CA ASP A 156 -18.79 -17.64 1.25
C ASP A 156 -17.93 -18.86 1.59
N GLY A 157 -17.03 -18.74 2.58
CA GLY A 157 -16.16 -19.82 3.06
C GLY A 157 -15.09 -20.25 2.06
N ALA A 158 -14.79 -19.45 1.03
CA ALA A 158 -13.84 -19.81 -0.02
C ALA A 158 -12.94 -18.66 -0.45
N THR A 159 -13.50 -17.46 -0.62
CA THR A 159 -12.81 -16.35 -1.28
C THR A 159 -12.02 -15.52 -0.27
N ALA A 160 -10.75 -15.22 -0.59
CA ALA A 160 -9.98 -14.21 0.13
C ALA A 160 -10.34 -12.81 -0.38
N LEU A 161 -10.38 -11.82 0.51
CA LEU A 161 -10.48 -10.42 0.08
C LEU A 161 -9.12 -9.98 -0.47
N LYS A 162 -9.05 -9.65 -1.75
CA LYS A 162 -7.88 -9.00 -2.35
C LYS A 162 -8.21 -7.54 -2.66
N VAL A 163 -7.35 -6.62 -2.25
CA VAL A 163 -7.42 -5.21 -2.65
C VAL A 163 -6.10 -4.81 -3.27
N TYR A 164 -6.16 -4.00 -4.32
CA TYR A 164 -4.98 -3.49 -5.01
C TYR A 164 -4.91 -1.98 -4.93
N SER A 165 -3.69 -1.46 -4.96
CA SER A 165 -3.41 -0.06 -5.27
C SER A 165 -2.11 0.06 -6.09
N LEU A 166 -1.77 1.28 -6.52
CA LEU A 166 -0.57 1.59 -7.29
C LEU A 166 0.29 2.60 -6.53
N ASN A 167 1.60 2.40 -6.53
CA ASN A 167 2.60 3.36 -6.07
C ASN A 167 3.23 4.11 -7.26
N GLY A 168 3.98 5.18 -6.96
CA GLY A 168 4.60 6.06 -7.97
C GLY A 168 3.66 7.16 -8.45
N ALA A 169 4.20 8.18 -9.10
CA ALA A 169 3.43 9.35 -9.52
C ALA A 169 2.36 9.01 -10.57
N ALA A 170 1.18 9.62 -10.43
CA ALA A 170 0.10 9.54 -11.43
C ALA A 170 0.27 10.58 -12.55
N SER A 171 1.21 11.52 -12.41
CA SER A 171 1.42 12.60 -13.37
C SER A 171 2.05 12.08 -14.65
N ALA A 172 1.48 12.48 -15.79
CA ALA A 172 2.05 12.31 -17.12
C ALA A 172 3.52 12.80 -17.14
N PRO A 173 4.39 12.20 -17.98
CA PRO A 173 5.80 12.58 -18.05
C PRO A 173 5.93 14.10 -18.21
N SER A 174 6.72 14.70 -17.33
CA SER A 174 7.20 16.08 -17.49
C SER A 174 7.91 16.15 -18.85
N ALA A 175 7.35 16.89 -19.81
CA ALA A 175 7.89 17.09 -21.15
C ALA A 175 9.19 17.92 -21.18
N ALA A 176 9.86 18.10 -20.04
CA ALA A 176 11.20 18.66 -20.01
C ALA A 176 12.17 17.64 -20.63
N GLU A 177 12.87 18.05 -21.69
CA GLU A 177 13.95 17.25 -22.28
C GLU A 177 14.99 16.94 -21.20
N GLY A 178 15.03 15.67 -20.76
CA GLY A 178 15.84 15.24 -19.62
C GLY A 178 15.08 15.02 -18.31
N GLY A 179 13.74 15.00 -18.29
CA GLY A 179 12.90 14.68 -17.13
C GLY A 179 12.96 13.21 -16.68
N ASP A 180 12.56 12.96 -15.43
CA ASP A 180 12.40 11.63 -14.82
C ASP A 180 11.36 10.80 -15.59
N ASP A 181 11.58 9.49 -15.70
CA ASP A 181 10.55 8.57 -16.19
C ASP A 181 9.62 8.19 -15.03
N ASP A 182 8.68 9.09 -14.74
CA ASP A 182 7.64 8.90 -13.74
C ASP A 182 6.65 7.77 -14.10
N SER A 183 6.85 7.06 -15.22
CA SER A 183 6.00 5.94 -15.63
C SER A 183 6.29 4.64 -14.87
N TYR A 184 7.39 4.56 -14.11
CA TYR A 184 7.67 3.38 -13.28
C TYR A 184 6.69 3.28 -12.10
N ARG A 185 5.79 2.29 -12.15
CA ARG A 185 4.77 2.07 -11.12
C ARG A 185 4.94 0.71 -10.49
N VAL A 186 4.82 0.66 -9.16
CA VAL A 186 4.84 -0.58 -8.39
C VAL A 186 3.43 -0.84 -7.87
N GLY A 187 2.83 -1.95 -8.26
CA GLY A 187 1.55 -2.40 -7.70
C GLY A 187 1.72 -2.90 -6.27
N VAL A 188 0.69 -2.75 -5.46
CA VAL A 188 0.61 -3.39 -4.14
C VAL A 188 -0.73 -4.10 -4.01
N VAL A 189 -0.70 -5.37 -3.62
CA VAL A 189 -1.90 -6.17 -3.37
C VAL A 189 -1.89 -6.65 -1.92
N GLY A 190 -2.97 -6.35 -1.20
CA GLY A 190 -3.24 -6.92 0.11
C GLY A 190 -4.27 -8.04 0.00
N ALA A 191 -3.92 -9.24 0.44
CA ALA A 191 -4.82 -10.38 0.54
C ALA A 191 -5.16 -10.63 2.02
N PHE A 192 -6.45 -10.66 2.36
CA PHE A 192 -6.96 -10.73 3.72
C PHE A 192 -7.97 -11.87 3.87
N ASN A 193 -7.84 -12.65 4.95
CA ASN A 193 -8.92 -13.55 5.35
C ASN A 193 -9.90 -12.84 6.28
N VAL A 194 -11.04 -12.45 5.72
CA VAL A 194 -12.14 -11.78 6.43
C VAL A 194 -13.34 -12.70 6.70
N GLN A 195 -13.17 -14.01 6.51
CA GLN A 195 -14.26 -14.99 6.64
C GLN A 195 -14.80 -15.11 8.07
N GLY A 196 -16.09 -15.40 8.16
CA GLY A 196 -16.79 -15.72 9.40
C GLY A 196 -17.12 -14.53 10.29
N SER A 197 -16.91 -13.29 9.83
CA SER A 197 -17.32 -12.08 10.56
C SER A 197 -18.14 -11.16 9.66
N SER A 198 -19.27 -10.66 10.16
CA SER A 198 -20.11 -9.73 9.39
C SER A 198 -20.98 -8.85 10.29
N TRP A 199 -21.59 -7.82 9.70
CA TRP A 199 -22.65 -7.03 10.35
C TRP A 199 -24.02 -7.65 10.09
N ASP A 200 -24.74 -8.01 11.14
CA ASP A 200 -26.13 -8.45 11.06
C ASP A 200 -27.07 -7.25 11.17
N VAL A 201 -27.73 -6.93 10.06
CA VAL A 201 -28.67 -5.80 9.95
C VAL A 201 -29.89 -5.97 10.84
N SER A 202 -30.34 -7.21 11.06
CA SER A 202 -31.56 -7.50 11.83
C SER A 202 -31.35 -7.28 13.32
N THR A 203 -30.18 -7.67 13.83
CA THR A 203 -29.82 -7.53 15.25
C THR A 203 -29.00 -6.27 15.54
N ARG A 204 -28.52 -5.58 14.49
CA ARG A 204 -27.63 -4.41 14.55
C ARG A 204 -26.39 -4.68 15.40
N ARG A 205 -25.75 -5.82 15.14
CA ARG A 205 -24.55 -6.25 15.85
C ARG A 205 -23.57 -6.90 14.89
N TYR A 206 -22.30 -6.86 15.24
CA TYR A 206 -21.32 -7.73 14.62
C TYR A 206 -21.57 -9.16 15.08
N VAL A 207 -21.49 -10.09 14.12
CA VAL A 207 -21.65 -11.51 14.36
C VAL A 207 -20.42 -12.25 13.88
N ARG A 208 -19.97 -13.21 14.70
CA ARG A 208 -18.91 -14.16 14.38
C ARG A 208 -19.51 -15.54 14.25
N ASP A 209 -19.38 -16.14 13.08
CA ASP A 209 -19.75 -17.53 12.84
C ASP A 209 -18.49 -18.39 12.91
N GLU A 210 -18.30 -19.06 14.05
CA GLU A 210 -17.17 -19.96 14.29
C GLU A 210 -17.10 -21.09 13.25
N GLY A 211 -18.23 -21.54 12.71
CA GLY A 211 -18.29 -22.56 11.66
C GLY A 211 -17.83 -22.06 10.28
N LYS A 212 -17.67 -20.74 10.13
CA LYS A 212 -17.22 -20.07 8.90
C LYS A 212 -15.83 -19.47 9.02
N LEU A 213 -15.15 -19.66 10.15
CA LEU A 213 -13.73 -19.32 10.32
C LEU A 213 -12.84 -20.34 9.61
N VAL A 214 -12.79 -20.25 8.28
CA VAL A 214 -12.07 -21.18 7.42
C VAL A 214 -10.77 -20.57 6.90
N THR A 215 -9.79 -21.42 6.61
CA THR A 215 -8.60 -20.99 5.88
C THR A 215 -8.94 -20.83 4.41
N VAL A 216 -8.63 -19.67 3.84
CA VAL A 216 -8.79 -19.38 2.40
C VAL A 216 -7.45 -19.47 1.67
N ARG A 217 -7.51 -19.64 0.36
CA ARG A 217 -6.36 -19.62 -0.53
C ARG A 217 -6.65 -18.72 -1.71
N THR A 218 -5.63 -18.03 -2.21
CA THR A 218 -5.71 -17.21 -3.42
C THR A 218 -4.37 -17.18 -4.11
N THR A 219 -4.37 -16.84 -5.40
CA THR A 219 -3.17 -16.45 -6.13
C THR A 219 -3.17 -14.93 -6.26
N VAL A 220 -2.01 -14.30 -6.07
CA VAL A 220 -1.80 -12.87 -6.36
C VAL A 220 -0.92 -12.76 -7.59
N CYS A 221 -1.40 -12.09 -8.63
CA CYS A 221 -0.69 -11.92 -9.90
C CYS A 221 -0.65 -10.45 -10.35
N PRO A 222 0.21 -10.09 -11.33
CA PRO A 222 0.24 -8.73 -11.88
C PRO A 222 -1.11 -8.25 -12.43
N GLY A 223 -1.91 -9.16 -12.98
CA GLY A 223 -3.25 -8.86 -13.49
C GLY A 223 -4.27 -8.46 -12.43
N ASP A 224 -3.99 -8.65 -11.14
CA ASP A 224 -4.85 -8.17 -10.04
C ASP A 224 -4.78 -6.64 -9.87
N VAL A 225 -3.73 -6.00 -10.39
CA VAL A 225 -3.52 -4.55 -10.28
C VAL A 225 -3.94 -3.87 -11.58
N GLU A 226 -5.12 -3.25 -11.57
CA GLU A 226 -5.62 -2.55 -12.75
C GLU A 226 -4.65 -1.45 -13.20
N GLY A 227 -4.39 -1.41 -14.50
CA GLY A 227 -3.47 -0.45 -15.11
C GLY A 227 -1.99 -0.83 -15.03
N LEU A 228 -1.57 -1.82 -14.22
CA LEU A 228 -0.14 -2.16 -14.08
C LEU A 228 0.41 -2.84 -15.34
N VAL A 229 -0.30 -3.85 -15.85
CA VAL A 229 0.17 -4.66 -17.00
C VAL A 229 0.15 -3.86 -18.32
N SER A 230 -0.67 -2.82 -18.40
CA SER A 230 -0.76 -1.95 -19.58
C SER A 230 0.33 -0.87 -19.64
N VAL A 231 1.13 -0.70 -18.58
CA VAL A 231 2.12 0.37 -18.47
C VAL A 231 3.53 -0.16 -18.80
N GLY A 232 4.28 0.59 -19.60
CA GLY A 232 5.73 0.37 -19.79
C GLY A 232 6.15 -0.85 -20.60
N GLY A 233 5.22 -1.57 -21.23
CA GLY A 233 5.54 -2.70 -22.13
C GLY A 233 6.23 -3.90 -21.47
N ALA A 234 6.23 -3.97 -20.14
CA ALA A 234 6.83 -5.05 -19.38
C ALA A 234 6.15 -6.39 -19.71
N THR A 235 6.95 -7.45 -19.82
CA THR A 235 6.46 -8.83 -20.05
C THR A 235 6.56 -9.70 -18.80
N HIS A 236 7.32 -9.24 -17.80
CA HIS A 236 7.57 -9.94 -16.54
C HIS A 236 7.52 -8.96 -15.37
N TRP A 237 7.18 -9.49 -14.19
CA TRP A 237 7.08 -8.75 -12.95
C TRP A 237 7.79 -9.50 -11.82
N ALA A 238 8.44 -8.75 -10.94
CA ALA A 238 8.95 -9.25 -9.67
C ALA A 238 7.89 -9.07 -8.58
N LEU A 239 7.56 -10.17 -7.89
CA LEU A 239 6.60 -10.22 -6.81
C LEU A 239 7.34 -10.44 -5.50
N MET A 240 7.36 -9.43 -4.64
CA MET A 240 7.90 -9.50 -3.30
C MET A 240 6.76 -9.59 -2.29
N ALA A 241 6.58 -10.79 -1.74
CA ALA A 241 5.43 -11.13 -0.90
C ALA A 241 5.84 -11.33 0.57
N ARG A 242 5.02 -10.81 1.48
CA ARG A 242 5.21 -10.89 2.93
C ARG A 242 3.92 -11.32 3.62
N GLY A 243 4.01 -12.32 4.49
CA GLY A 243 2.88 -12.84 5.25
C GLY A 243 2.76 -12.20 6.64
N GLY A 244 1.53 -11.99 7.08
CA GLY A 244 1.21 -11.81 8.50
C GLY A 244 1.32 -13.12 9.27
N ALA A 245 1.04 -13.07 10.58
CA ALA A 245 1.08 -14.26 11.43
C ALA A 245 0.18 -15.38 10.88
N GLY A 246 0.75 -16.59 10.71
CA GLY A 246 0.04 -17.78 10.23
C GLY A 246 -0.18 -17.85 8.71
N ALA A 247 0.09 -16.79 7.95
CA ALA A 247 0.05 -16.83 6.49
C ALA A 247 1.22 -17.66 5.94
N THR A 248 0.98 -18.35 4.83
CA THR A 248 2.02 -19.07 4.08
C THR A 248 1.98 -18.66 2.61
N ILE A 249 3.15 -18.43 2.03
CA ILE A 249 3.34 -17.91 0.68
C ILE A 249 4.22 -18.90 -0.11
N GLY A 250 3.85 -19.17 -1.37
CA GLY A 250 4.62 -19.99 -2.30
C GLY A 250 3.92 -21.29 -2.74
N ASP A 251 4.49 -21.93 -3.76
CA ASP A 251 3.94 -23.10 -4.45
C ASP A 251 4.53 -24.40 -3.90
N GLY A 252 4.27 -24.67 -2.62
CA GLY A 252 4.53 -25.98 -1.99
C GLY A 252 5.86 -26.12 -1.24
N GLY A 253 5.78 -26.64 0.00
CA GLY A 253 6.91 -27.16 0.78
C GLY A 253 7.78 -26.12 1.48
N GLU A 254 8.34 -25.16 0.73
CA GLU A 254 9.15 -24.07 1.28
C GLU A 254 8.30 -22.83 1.47
N ALA A 255 7.32 -22.93 2.38
CA ALA A 255 6.56 -21.77 2.80
C ALA A 255 7.48 -20.80 3.53
N ALA A 256 7.56 -19.55 3.08
CA ALA A 256 7.95 -18.46 3.97
C ALA A 256 6.85 -18.36 5.04
N SER A 257 7.02 -19.05 6.17
CA SER A 257 6.16 -18.93 7.34
C SER A 257 6.70 -17.80 8.23
N GLY A 258 5.89 -16.78 8.48
CA GLY A 258 6.30 -15.63 9.30
C GLY A 258 6.98 -14.51 8.51
N ALA A 259 7.84 -13.73 9.18
CA ALA A 259 8.43 -12.47 8.68
C ALA A 259 9.42 -12.60 7.49
N GLY A 260 9.44 -13.75 6.81
CA GLY A 260 10.24 -13.94 5.59
C GLY A 260 9.66 -13.20 4.38
N VAL A 261 10.53 -12.89 3.42
CA VAL A 261 10.17 -12.33 2.11
C VAL A 261 10.25 -13.46 1.09
N ALA A 262 9.16 -13.69 0.36
CA ALA A 262 9.18 -14.56 -0.81
C ALA A 262 9.31 -13.70 -2.07
N LEU A 263 10.27 -14.04 -2.95
CA LEU A 263 10.49 -13.34 -4.21
C LEU A 263 10.22 -14.30 -5.37
N SER A 264 9.47 -13.84 -6.37
CA SER A 264 9.16 -14.65 -7.55
C SER A 264 9.08 -13.78 -8.79
N ILE A 265 9.55 -14.30 -9.93
CA ILE A 265 9.46 -13.64 -11.23
C ILE A 265 8.42 -14.36 -12.07
N VAL A 266 7.43 -13.63 -12.53
CA VAL A 266 6.27 -14.18 -13.24
C VAL A 266 5.94 -13.36 -14.47
N ASP A 267 5.31 -14.00 -15.45
CA ASP A 267 4.57 -13.31 -16.50
C ASP A 267 3.23 -12.77 -15.97
N ALA A 268 2.45 -12.09 -16.81
CA ALA A 268 1.17 -11.48 -16.41
C ALA A 268 0.10 -12.49 -15.96
N THR A 269 0.24 -13.76 -16.32
CA THR A 269 -0.76 -14.82 -16.11
C THR A 269 -0.46 -15.71 -14.90
N ARG A 270 0.78 -15.67 -14.41
CA ARG A 270 1.23 -16.41 -13.23
C ARG A 270 1.30 -15.50 -12.01
N GLY A 271 1.32 -16.10 -10.84
CA GLY A 271 1.35 -15.35 -9.59
C GLY A 271 1.85 -16.21 -8.44
N VAL A 272 1.80 -15.65 -7.25
CA VAL A 272 2.22 -16.31 -6.01
C VAL A 272 1.00 -16.82 -5.26
N ASN A 273 1.03 -18.09 -4.87
CA ASN A 273 -0.03 -18.66 -4.04
C ASN A 273 0.11 -18.23 -2.58
N VAL A 274 -1.03 -17.91 -1.98
CA VAL A 274 -1.14 -17.46 -0.60
C VAL A 274 -2.22 -18.29 0.09
N ARG A 275 -1.91 -18.80 1.28
CA ARG A 275 -2.86 -19.46 2.17
C ARG A 275 -2.96 -18.67 3.47
N LEU A 276 -4.20 -18.31 3.83
CA LEU A 276 -4.51 -17.40 4.92
C LEU A 276 -5.46 -18.07 5.93
N PRO A 277 -5.00 -18.45 7.12
CA PRO A 277 -5.89 -18.76 8.24
C PRO A 277 -6.79 -17.58 8.63
N PRO A 278 -7.85 -17.78 9.44
CA PRO A 278 -8.71 -16.69 9.90
C PRO A 278 -7.92 -15.54 10.53
N GLY A 279 -8.17 -14.30 10.09
CA GLY A 279 -7.47 -13.11 10.57
C GLY A 279 -6.04 -12.91 10.04
N ALA A 280 -5.53 -13.83 9.21
CA ALA A 280 -4.24 -13.68 8.56
C ALA A 280 -4.34 -12.83 7.28
N PHE A 281 -3.20 -12.28 6.87
CA PHE A 281 -3.06 -11.48 5.67
C PHE A 281 -1.73 -11.73 4.97
N ALA A 282 -1.61 -11.28 3.72
CA ALA A 282 -0.35 -11.13 3.02
C ALA A 282 -0.36 -9.82 2.22
N VAL A 283 0.81 -9.20 2.05
CA VAL A 283 0.99 -8.04 1.17
C VAL A 283 2.06 -8.38 0.13
N VAL A 284 1.77 -8.05 -1.12
CA VAL A 284 2.63 -8.35 -2.27
C VAL A 284 2.91 -7.07 -3.03
N ALA A 285 4.19 -6.67 -3.11
CA ALA A 285 4.65 -5.63 -4.03
C ALA A 285 4.93 -6.26 -5.41
N ILE A 286 4.44 -5.62 -6.47
CA ILE A 286 4.50 -6.10 -7.84
C ILE A 286 5.19 -5.05 -8.70
N ALA A 287 6.46 -5.29 -9.05
CA ALA A 287 7.28 -4.34 -9.79
C ALA A 287 7.56 -4.84 -11.22
N PRO A 288 7.39 -4.00 -12.26
CA PRO A 288 7.73 -4.40 -13.61
C PRO A 288 9.23 -4.63 -13.75
N VAL A 289 9.60 -5.69 -14.48
CA VAL A 289 10.99 -5.99 -14.83
C VAL A 289 11.40 -5.14 -16.03
N LEU A 290 12.39 -4.29 -15.81
CA LEU A 290 13.05 -3.50 -16.83
C LEU A 290 14.09 -4.34 -17.55
N GLN A 291 14.11 -4.24 -18.88
CA GLN A 291 15.17 -4.78 -19.72
C GLN A 291 16.17 -3.67 -20.02
N LEU A 292 17.43 -3.90 -19.64
CA LEU A 292 18.55 -3.00 -19.87
C LEU A 292 19.39 -3.48 -21.07
N ALA A 293 20.30 -2.62 -21.52
CA ALA A 293 21.32 -2.99 -22.50
C ALA A 293 22.22 -4.12 -21.93
N GLY A 294 22.76 -4.96 -22.82
CA GLY A 294 23.58 -6.10 -22.39
C GLY A 294 22.78 -7.24 -21.74
N ASP A 295 21.48 -7.32 -22.06
CA ASP A 295 20.53 -8.33 -21.55
C ASP A 295 20.28 -8.30 -20.03
N ALA A 296 20.80 -7.31 -19.30
CA ALA A 296 20.56 -7.17 -17.87
C ALA A 296 19.08 -6.88 -17.56
N ARG A 297 18.57 -7.48 -16.47
CA ARG A 297 17.16 -7.36 -16.06
C ARG A 297 17.04 -6.96 -14.60
N VAL A 298 16.19 -5.99 -14.32
CA VAL A 298 16.04 -5.40 -12.97
C VAL A 298 14.61 -4.98 -12.66
N ALA A 299 14.15 -5.17 -11.42
CA ALA A 299 12.89 -4.63 -10.91
C ALA A 299 13.11 -3.95 -9.56
N LEU A 300 12.56 -2.76 -9.37
CA LEU A 300 12.73 -1.95 -8.17
C LEU A 300 11.56 -2.20 -7.22
N LEU A 301 11.82 -2.80 -6.05
CA LEU A 301 10.77 -3.26 -5.13
C LEU A 301 10.52 -2.27 -3.97
N GLY A 302 11.51 -1.43 -3.63
CA GLY A 302 11.40 -0.43 -2.56
C GLY A 302 11.89 -0.95 -1.21
N LEU A 303 11.35 -0.44 -0.09
CA LEU A 303 11.86 -0.80 1.24
C LEU A 303 11.26 -2.11 1.76
N GLY A 304 12.07 -3.18 1.79
CA GLY A 304 11.60 -4.55 2.04
C GLY A 304 10.97 -4.80 3.42
N ALA A 305 11.29 -3.97 4.41
CA ALA A 305 10.73 -4.06 5.76
C ALA A 305 9.30 -3.49 5.88
N MET A 306 8.86 -2.69 4.91
CA MET A 306 7.56 -2.02 4.96
C MET A 306 6.44 -2.90 4.40
N TYR A 307 5.20 -2.69 4.88
CA TYR A 307 4.04 -3.35 4.29
C TYR A 307 3.83 -2.89 2.84
N ASN A 308 3.88 -1.58 2.59
CA ASN A 308 3.87 -1.03 1.24
C ASN A 308 5.30 -0.72 0.77
N ALA A 309 6.09 -1.77 0.53
CA ALA A 309 7.48 -1.63 0.12
C ALA A 309 7.65 -0.74 -1.12
N GLY A 310 6.82 -0.98 -2.14
CA GLY A 310 6.82 -0.21 -3.40
C GLY A 310 6.46 1.26 -3.24
N GLY A 311 5.77 1.64 -2.15
CA GLY A 311 5.46 3.03 -1.85
C GLY A 311 6.69 3.90 -1.61
N ALA A 312 7.82 3.28 -1.28
CA ALA A 312 9.09 4.00 -1.14
C ALA A 312 9.69 4.38 -2.50
N VAL A 313 9.33 3.71 -3.60
CA VAL A 313 9.83 4.03 -4.95
C VAL A 313 9.01 5.20 -5.49
N VAL A 314 9.63 6.38 -5.61
CA VAL A 314 8.95 7.60 -6.08
C VAL A 314 9.26 7.94 -7.54
N GLY A 315 10.30 7.32 -8.11
CA GLY A 315 10.63 7.47 -9.52
C GLY A 315 11.76 6.51 -9.91
N ALA A 316 11.87 6.25 -11.21
CA ALA A 316 12.97 5.48 -11.76
C ALA A 316 13.39 6.04 -13.12
N ARG A 317 14.63 5.77 -13.52
CA ARG A 317 15.15 6.21 -14.81
C ARG A 317 16.22 5.27 -15.32
N VAL A 318 16.08 4.84 -16.57
CA VAL A 318 17.14 4.14 -17.29
C VAL A 318 18.12 5.15 -17.90
N SER A 319 19.42 4.89 -17.78
CA SER A 319 20.47 5.72 -18.37
C SER A 319 20.39 5.75 -19.90
N ARG A 320 20.97 6.77 -20.54
CA ARG A 320 20.92 6.93 -22.00
C ARG A 320 21.59 5.78 -22.77
N ASP A 321 22.63 5.19 -22.20
CA ASP A 321 23.32 4.01 -22.75
C ASP A 321 22.62 2.69 -22.40
N GLY A 322 21.54 2.75 -21.61
CA GLY A 322 20.75 1.61 -21.19
C GLY A 322 21.43 0.71 -20.18
N ARG A 323 22.60 1.08 -19.64
CA ARG A 323 23.41 0.22 -18.75
C ARG A 323 23.21 0.46 -17.27
N ALA A 324 22.42 1.46 -16.88
CA ALA A 324 22.14 1.72 -15.48
C ALA A 324 20.67 2.08 -15.27
N VAL A 325 20.17 1.78 -14.07
CA VAL A 325 18.89 2.29 -13.58
C VAL A 325 19.11 3.12 -12.33
N SER A 326 18.53 4.30 -12.29
CA SER A 326 18.52 5.22 -11.16
C SER A 326 17.14 5.17 -10.52
N ALA A 327 17.06 4.77 -9.25
CA ALA A 327 15.82 4.75 -8.48
C ALA A 327 15.82 5.88 -7.45
N ARG A 328 14.71 6.61 -7.37
CA ARG A 328 14.45 7.57 -6.29
C ARG A 328 13.62 6.88 -5.21
N ALA A 329 14.15 6.82 -3.99
CA ALA A 329 13.60 6.05 -2.89
C ALA A 329 13.40 6.91 -1.63
N LEU A 330 12.27 6.76 -0.95
CA LEU A 330 11.99 7.49 0.29
C LEU A 330 12.56 6.78 1.52
N GLY A 331 13.26 7.55 2.35
CA GLY A 331 13.67 7.14 3.69
C GLY A 331 14.79 6.09 3.75
N PRO A 332 15.40 5.93 4.93
CA PRO A 332 16.45 4.94 5.16
C PRO A 332 15.88 3.53 5.33
N GLY A 333 16.74 2.52 5.19
CA GLY A 333 16.39 1.11 5.37
C GLY A 333 17.05 0.22 4.33
N GLU A 334 16.56 -1.01 4.23
CA GLU A 334 16.98 -1.97 3.20
C GLU A 334 16.16 -1.76 1.93
N PHE A 335 16.78 -1.11 0.94
CA PHE A 335 16.19 -0.99 -0.39
C PHE A 335 16.38 -2.30 -1.16
N CYS A 336 15.28 -2.87 -1.59
CA CYS A 336 15.22 -4.13 -2.31
C CYS A 336 14.99 -3.88 -3.80
N ALA A 337 15.73 -4.62 -4.62
CA ALA A 337 15.48 -4.79 -6.04
C ALA A 337 15.62 -6.27 -6.39
N TRP A 338 15.03 -6.71 -7.48
CA TRP A 338 15.39 -7.96 -8.11
C TRP A 338 16.35 -7.68 -9.26
N CYS A 339 17.44 -8.42 -9.35
CA CYS A 339 18.39 -8.36 -10.45
C CYS A 339 18.74 -9.78 -10.91
N GLU A 340 18.63 -10.03 -12.21
CA GLU A 340 18.99 -11.34 -12.78
C GLU A 340 20.50 -11.61 -12.65
N GLN A 341 21.32 -10.57 -12.90
CA GLN A 341 22.74 -10.55 -12.60
C GLN A 341 23.03 -9.42 -11.59
N PRO A 342 24.03 -9.57 -10.71
CA PRO A 342 24.39 -8.49 -9.80
C PRO A 342 24.90 -7.27 -10.58
N PRO A 343 24.55 -6.03 -10.15
CA PRO A 343 25.16 -4.83 -10.72
C PRO A 343 26.67 -4.81 -10.48
N VAL A 344 27.43 -4.26 -11.43
CA VAL A 344 28.89 -4.09 -11.31
C VAL A 344 29.23 -3.00 -10.30
N GLU A 345 28.33 -2.03 -10.12
CA GLU A 345 28.46 -0.93 -9.18
C GLU A 345 27.10 -0.49 -8.65
N VAL A 346 27.04 -0.17 -7.36
CA VAL A 346 25.87 0.43 -6.70
C VAL A 346 26.30 1.73 -6.05
N LEU A 347 25.71 2.84 -6.48
CA LEU A 347 25.96 4.18 -5.93
C LEU A 347 24.72 4.70 -5.24
N VAL A 348 24.90 5.31 -4.06
CA VAL A 348 23.81 5.91 -3.28
C VAL A 348 24.15 7.36 -2.95
N ARG A 349 23.18 8.27 -3.13
CA ARG A 349 23.26 9.66 -2.67
C ARG A 349 21.94 10.12 -2.07
N LEU A 350 21.99 11.13 -1.21
CA LEU A 350 20.79 11.88 -0.81
C LEU A 350 20.41 12.89 -1.90
N SER A 351 19.12 13.03 -2.15
CA SER A 351 18.55 14.04 -3.04
C SER A 351 18.88 15.43 -2.50
N GLY A 352 19.41 16.31 -3.35
CA GLY A 352 19.94 17.62 -2.93
C GLY A 352 21.35 17.62 -2.33
N GLY A 353 21.97 16.44 -2.18
CA GLY A 353 23.35 16.28 -1.76
C GLY A 353 24.37 16.39 -2.90
N SER A 354 25.61 15.94 -2.65
CA SER A 354 26.65 15.83 -3.68
C SER A 354 26.14 15.02 -4.89
N PRO A 355 26.37 15.48 -6.13
CA PRO A 355 25.97 14.72 -7.33
C PRO A 355 26.75 13.41 -7.46
N ALA A 356 27.98 13.35 -6.92
CA ALA A 356 28.75 12.11 -6.85
C ALA A 356 28.17 11.21 -5.75
N GLY A 357 27.55 10.09 -6.16
CA GLY A 357 27.07 9.05 -5.26
C GLY A 357 28.23 8.31 -4.59
N ARG A 358 27.99 7.80 -3.39
CA ARG A 358 28.95 6.95 -2.68
C ARG A 358 28.71 5.51 -3.09
N ARG A 359 29.79 4.78 -3.38
CA ARG A 359 29.71 3.32 -3.57
C ARG A 359 29.31 2.64 -2.28
N VAL A 360 28.33 1.75 -2.36
CA VAL A 360 27.80 0.99 -1.22
C VAL A 360 27.92 -0.50 -1.50
N ASP A 361 28.26 -1.25 -0.45
CA ASP A 361 28.27 -2.71 -0.51
C ASP A 361 26.83 -3.23 -0.44
N ALA A 362 26.33 -3.69 -1.59
CA ALA A 362 25.03 -4.33 -1.70
C ALA A 362 25.16 -5.86 -1.63
N SER A 363 24.17 -6.53 -1.06
CA SER A 363 24.10 -7.99 -1.01
C SER A 363 23.20 -8.49 -2.14
N HIS A 364 23.71 -9.37 -3.00
CA HIS A 364 22.92 -10.05 -4.04
C HIS A 364 22.85 -11.55 -3.75
N ASP A 365 21.63 -12.07 -3.61
CA ASP A 365 21.38 -13.50 -3.46
C ASP A 365 21.21 -14.15 -4.83
N ALA A 366 22.19 -14.95 -5.26
CA ALA A 366 22.19 -15.56 -6.59
C ALA A 366 21.05 -16.57 -6.81
N GLY A 367 20.46 -17.12 -5.75
CA GLY A 367 19.36 -18.10 -5.84
C GLY A 367 18.02 -17.45 -6.17
N SER A 368 17.71 -16.32 -5.52
CA SER A 368 16.47 -15.57 -5.69
C SER A 368 16.58 -14.37 -6.62
N GLY A 369 17.80 -13.88 -6.86
CA GLY A 369 18.08 -12.61 -7.54
C GLY A 369 17.79 -11.38 -6.68
N LEU A 370 17.53 -11.53 -5.38
CA LEU A 370 17.28 -10.40 -4.49
C LEU A 370 18.56 -9.59 -4.28
N LEU A 371 18.50 -8.30 -4.61
CA LEU A 371 19.50 -7.29 -4.27
C LEU A 371 19.00 -6.47 -3.08
N THR A 372 19.83 -6.36 -2.03
CA THR A 372 19.59 -5.51 -0.87
C THR A 372 20.66 -4.44 -0.77
N VAL A 373 20.23 -3.18 -0.80
CA VAL A 373 21.09 -1.98 -0.72
C VAL A 373 20.79 -1.23 0.58
N PRO A 374 21.77 -1.06 1.48
CA PRO A 374 21.55 -0.32 2.72
C PRO A 374 21.49 1.20 2.44
N LEU A 375 20.38 1.82 2.80
CA LEU A 375 20.18 3.27 2.77
C LEU A 375 20.31 3.81 4.21
N ALA A 376 21.36 4.58 4.45
CA ALA A 376 21.64 5.15 5.77
C ALA A 376 21.74 6.67 5.69
N LEU A 377 21.14 7.34 6.68
CA LEU A 377 21.35 8.77 6.88
C LEU A 377 22.76 9.03 7.43
N PRO A 378 23.35 10.21 7.15
CA PRO A 378 24.60 10.64 7.76
C PRO A 378 24.51 10.62 9.29
N GLU A 379 25.64 10.33 9.97
CA GLU A 379 25.70 10.34 11.42
C GLU A 379 25.21 11.67 12.01
N GLY A 380 24.30 11.60 12.98
CA GLY A 380 23.73 12.78 13.65
C GLY A 380 22.58 13.46 12.91
N ALA A 381 22.26 13.07 11.67
CA ALA A 381 21.06 13.55 10.99
C ALA A 381 19.82 12.90 11.60
N ARG A 382 18.85 13.71 12.04
CA ARG A 382 17.48 13.24 12.28
C ARG A 382 16.75 13.28 10.95
N GLY A 383 15.99 12.23 10.64
CA GLY A 383 15.37 12.12 9.33
C GLY A 383 14.48 13.31 9.00
N ASP A 384 14.71 13.92 7.84
CA ASP A 384 13.90 15.00 7.28
C ASP A 384 12.74 14.37 6.48
N PRO A 385 11.53 14.95 6.50
CA PRO A 385 10.46 14.56 5.57
C PRO A 385 10.90 14.56 4.09
N SER A 386 11.93 15.30 3.71
CA SER A 386 12.51 15.31 2.36
C SER A 386 13.57 14.23 2.10
N ASP A 387 13.88 13.35 3.07
CA ASP A 387 14.89 12.29 2.93
C ASP A 387 14.53 11.34 1.78
N GLU A 388 15.10 11.64 0.64
CA GLU A 388 15.00 10.87 -0.57
C GLU A 388 16.41 10.47 -0.99
N PHE A 389 16.58 9.19 -1.30
CA PHE A 389 17.80 8.61 -1.79
C PHE A 389 17.71 8.43 -3.30
N VAL A 390 18.83 8.62 -3.99
CA VAL A 390 19.01 8.16 -5.36
C VAL A 390 19.93 6.96 -5.33
N VAL A 391 19.44 5.83 -5.83
CA VAL A 391 20.14 4.54 -5.90
C VAL A 391 20.42 4.25 -7.37
N ASP A 392 21.67 4.39 -7.78
CA ASP A 392 22.12 4.07 -9.14
C ASP A 392 22.66 2.62 -9.16
N LEU A 393 22.01 1.74 -9.93
CA LEU A 393 22.43 0.37 -10.18
C LEU A 393 23.04 0.29 -11.58
N VAL A 394 24.35 0.01 -11.67
CA VAL A 394 25.11 -0.01 -12.93
C VAL A 394 25.38 -1.44 -13.35
N PHE A 395 25.14 -1.74 -14.63
CA PHE A 395 25.33 -3.03 -15.28
C PHE A 395 26.39 -2.91 -16.40
N GLY A 396 27.03 -4.03 -16.74
CA GLY A 396 28.18 -4.11 -17.65
C GLY A 396 27.85 -3.91 -19.12
#